data_AF-A0A534YMD3-F1
#
_entry.id   AF-A0A534YMD3-F1
#
_cell.length_a   1.000
_cell.length_b   1.000
_cell.length_c   1.000
_cell.angle_alpha   90.00
_cell.angle_beta   90.00
_cell.angle_gamma   90.00
#
_symmetry.space_group_name_H-M   'P 1'
#
loop_
_entity.id
_entity.type
_entity.pdbx_description
1 polymer ?
#
loop_
_entity_poly.entity_id
_entity_poly.type
_entity_poly.pdbx_seq_one_letter_code
_entity_poly.pdbx_strand_id
1 'polypeptide(L)'
;MDEKIRELLQDAFSEAAARDANVAIARARRPDGDDEASPSLRSYEIILSGFGAFANDLLPKLVYHLESIGAHLPECRGVLIAAFVGERLHFFHAKAFVARACAMLGVSADELVRRHGTGERRTAVRSDPLLLPGPKGGDA
;
A
#
# COMPACT_ATOMS: atom_id res chain seq x y z
N MET A 1 -5.12 -24.41 -0.92
CA MET A 1 -4.50 -23.09 -0.67
C MET A 1 -3.12 -23.33 -0.11
N ASP A 2 -2.10 -22.73 -0.72
CA ASP A 2 -0.69 -22.78 -0.30
C ASP A 2 -0.55 -22.28 1.16
N GLU A 3 0.27 -22.98 1.97
CA GLU A 3 0.51 -22.62 3.38
C GLU A 3 1.05 -21.19 3.50
N LYS A 4 1.95 -20.79 2.60
CA LYS A 4 2.50 -19.44 2.60
C LYS A 4 1.45 -18.39 2.24
N ILE A 5 0.50 -18.73 1.36
CA ILE A 5 -0.63 -17.83 1.12
C ILE A 5 -1.48 -17.72 2.38
N ARG A 6 -1.78 -18.82 3.08
CA ARG A 6 -2.53 -18.75 4.34
C ARG A 6 -1.81 -17.89 5.38
N GLU A 7 -0.49 -18.05 5.51
CA GLU A 7 0.34 -17.24 6.41
C GLU A 7 0.27 -15.75 6.05
N LEU A 8 0.42 -15.41 4.76
CA LEU A 8 0.33 -14.02 4.26
C LEU A 8 -1.03 -13.38 4.57
N LEU A 9 -2.10 -14.17 4.60
CA LEU A 9 -3.47 -13.69 4.83
C LEU A 9 -3.84 -13.49 6.31
N GLN A 10 -2.97 -13.84 7.27
CA GLN A 10 -3.33 -13.86 8.70
C GLN A 10 -3.80 -12.51 9.28
N ASP A 11 -3.30 -11.39 8.76
CA ASP A 11 -3.61 -10.06 9.29
C ASP A 11 -4.77 -9.38 8.52
N ALA A 12 -5.63 -10.16 7.86
CA ALA A 12 -6.81 -9.62 7.20
C ALA A 12 -7.77 -9.05 8.26
N PHE A 13 -8.13 -7.78 8.14
CA PHE A 13 -9.08 -7.16 9.08
C PHE A 13 -10.53 -7.39 8.67
N SER A 14 -10.77 -7.77 7.41
CA SER A 14 -12.11 -8.06 6.89
C SER A 14 -12.04 -8.99 5.69
N GLU A 15 -13.14 -9.70 5.43
CA GLU A 15 -13.29 -10.62 4.31
C GLU A 15 -14.68 -10.51 3.68
N ALA A 16 -14.77 -10.79 2.38
CA ALA A 16 -16.02 -10.83 1.62
C ALA A 16 -15.99 -11.95 0.56
N ALA A 17 -17.15 -12.28 0.00
CA ALA A 17 -17.20 -13.11 -1.20
C ALA A 17 -16.76 -12.27 -2.42
N ALA A 18 -16.02 -12.87 -3.35
CA ALA A 18 -15.51 -12.18 -4.53
C ALA A 18 -16.64 -11.59 -5.41
N ARG A 19 -17.82 -12.23 -5.43
CA ARG A 19 -19.00 -11.72 -6.14
C ARG A 19 -19.53 -10.39 -5.58
N ASP A 20 -19.21 -10.08 -4.32
CA ASP A 20 -19.63 -8.86 -3.62
C ASP A 20 -18.50 -7.81 -3.54
N ALA A 21 -17.40 -8.02 -4.28
CA ALA A 21 -16.15 -7.26 -4.15
C ALA A 21 -16.33 -5.75 -4.27
N ASN A 22 -17.07 -5.27 -5.28
CA ASN A 22 -17.26 -3.83 -5.50
C ASN A 22 -17.88 -3.13 -4.29
N VAL A 23 -18.91 -3.73 -3.71
CA VAL A 23 -19.59 -3.20 -2.52
C VAL A 23 -18.68 -3.27 -1.30
N ALA A 24 -17.97 -4.38 -1.14
CA ALA A 24 -17.05 -4.58 -0.02
C ALA A 24 -15.87 -3.59 -0.06
N ILE A 25 -15.26 -3.37 -1.23
CA ILE A 25 -14.18 -2.40 -1.43
C ILE A 25 -14.69 -0.98 -1.16
N ALA A 26 -15.86 -0.61 -1.69
CA ALA A 26 -16.44 0.70 -1.45
C ALA A 26 -16.73 0.96 0.03
N ARG A 27 -17.13 -0.08 0.79
CA ARG A 27 -17.30 -0.01 2.24
C ARG A 27 -15.95 0.10 2.95
N ALA A 28 -14.98 -0.75 2.63
CA ALA A 28 -13.68 -0.79 3.28
C ALA A 28 -12.86 0.50 3.11
N ARG A 29 -13.06 1.23 2.00
CA ARG A 29 -12.38 2.51 1.73
C ARG A 29 -12.85 3.66 2.63
N ARG A 30 -13.98 3.52 3.31
CA ARG A 30 -14.52 4.56 4.19
C ARG A 30 -13.71 4.58 5.49
N PRO A 31 -13.29 5.77 5.96
CA PRO A 31 -12.62 5.90 7.25
C PRO A 31 -13.55 5.47 8.40
N ASP A 32 -12.96 4.99 9.49
CA ASP A 32 -13.70 4.71 10.72
C ASP A 32 -14.08 6.04 11.38
N GLY A 33 -15.35 6.42 11.24
CA GLY A 33 -15.91 7.65 11.82
C GLY A 33 -16.79 8.41 10.82
N ASP A 34 -17.87 9.03 11.33
CA ASP A 34 -18.86 9.82 10.58
C ASP A 34 -18.32 11.15 10.01
N ASP A 35 -17.00 11.30 9.98
CA ASP A 35 -16.35 12.51 9.49
C ASP A 35 -16.24 12.43 7.96
N GLU A 36 -17.31 12.83 7.27
CA GLU A 36 -17.41 12.89 5.79
C GLU A 36 -16.25 13.68 5.15
N ALA A 37 -15.52 14.49 5.94
CA ALA A 37 -14.36 15.24 5.50
C ALA A 37 -13.06 14.40 5.36
N SER A 38 -13.00 13.19 5.92
CA SER A 38 -11.81 12.36 5.85
C SER A 38 -11.63 11.74 4.45
N PRO A 39 -10.45 11.90 3.81
CA PRO A 39 -10.24 11.41 2.46
C PRO A 39 -10.35 9.88 2.40
N SER A 40 -11.14 9.38 1.45
CA SER A 40 -11.30 7.93 1.24
C SER A 40 -9.97 7.25 0.96
N LEU A 41 -9.76 6.07 1.55
CA LEU A 41 -8.56 5.27 1.33
C LEU A 41 -8.46 4.83 -0.14
N ARG A 42 -7.24 4.68 -0.65
CA ARG A 42 -6.99 4.09 -1.98
C ARG A 42 -6.93 2.56 -1.85
N SER A 43 -7.59 1.83 -2.72
CA SER A 43 -7.49 0.36 -2.77
C SER A 43 -6.52 -0.08 -3.86
N TYR A 44 -5.66 -1.03 -3.53
CA TYR A 44 -4.83 -1.76 -4.49
C TYR A 44 -5.30 -3.21 -4.52
N GLU A 45 -5.75 -3.66 -5.69
CA GLU A 45 -6.33 -4.98 -5.88
C GLU A 45 -5.29 -5.96 -6.41
N ILE A 46 -5.22 -7.15 -5.79
CA ILE A 46 -4.29 -8.20 -6.19
C ILE A 46 -4.98 -9.56 -6.24
N ILE A 47 -4.58 -10.41 -7.17
CA ILE A 47 -5.04 -11.80 -7.25
C ILE A 47 -3.91 -12.71 -6.81
N LEU A 48 -4.10 -13.42 -5.70
CA LEU A 48 -3.10 -14.32 -5.12
C LEU A 48 -3.34 -15.76 -5.59
N SER A 49 -2.56 -16.20 -6.57
CA SER A 49 -2.56 -17.58 -7.08
C SER A 49 -1.54 -18.49 -6.39
N GLY A 50 -0.51 -17.91 -5.77
CA GLY A 50 0.54 -18.63 -5.05
C GLY A 50 1.63 -17.69 -4.55
N PHE A 51 2.36 -18.08 -3.50
CA PHE A 51 3.32 -17.17 -2.85
C PHE A 51 4.50 -16.82 -3.76
N GLY A 52 4.97 -17.76 -4.59
CA GLY A 52 6.04 -17.52 -5.55
C GLY A 52 5.68 -16.45 -6.60
N ALA A 53 4.48 -16.53 -7.19
CA ALA A 53 3.99 -15.53 -8.14
C ALA A 53 3.78 -14.17 -7.46
N PHE A 54 3.26 -14.18 -6.23
CA PHE A 54 3.17 -12.96 -5.43
C PHE A 54 4.55 -12.30 -5.23
N ALA A 55 5.54 -13.05 -4.75
CA ALA A 55 6.84 -12.50 -4.41
C ALA A 55 7.62 -11.98 -5.63
N ASN A 56 7.53 -12.68 -6.77
CA ASN A 56 8.31 -12.34 -7.96
C ASN A 56 7.61 -11.34 -8.89
N ASP A 57 6.28 -11.31 -8.93
CA ASP A 57 5.55 -10.51 -9.91
C ASP A 57 4.70 -9.40 -9.29
N LEU A 58 3.95 -9.69 -8.22
CA LEU A 58 2.99 -8.76 -7.64
C LEU A 58 3.63 -7.81 -6.63
N LEU A 59 4.51 -8.32 -5.77
CA LEU A 59 5.17 -7.52 -4.74
C LEU A 59 6.03 -6.39 -5.36
N PRO A 60 6.82 -6.61 -6.43
CA PRO A 60 7.55 -5.52 -7.08
C PRO A 60 6.61 -4.42 -7.62
N LYS A 61 5.48 -4.80 -8.22
CA LYS A 61 4.48 -3.86 -8.75
C LYS A 61 3.79 -3.08 -7.64
N LEU A 62 3.49 -3.74 -6.52
CA LEU A 62 2.94 -3.10 -5.33
C LEU A 62 3.92 -2.05 -4.78
N VAL A 63 5.19 -2.41 -4.61
CA VAL A 63 6.24 -1.49 -4.11
C VAL A 63 6.39 -0.29 -5.04
N TYR A 64 6.48 -0.52 -6.34
CA TYR A 64 6.54 0.54 -7.34
C TYR A 64 5.32 1.46 -7.25
N HIS A 65 4.11 0.88 -7.19
CA HIS A 65 2.87 1.65 -7.12
C HIS A 65 2.83 2.51 -5.85
N LEU A 66 3.10 1.93 -4.69
CA LEU A 66 3.15 2.63 -3.41
C LEU A 66 4.10 3.83 -3.44
N GLU A 67 5.30 3.66 -3.98
CA GLU A 67 6.25 4.76 -4.16
C GLU A 67 5.72 5.84 -5.12
N SER A 68 5.15 5.44 -6.27
CA SER A 68 4.65 6.37 -7.30
C SER A 68 3.49 7.26 -6.83
N ILE A 69 2.74 6.81 -5.82
CA ILE A 69 1.61 7.56 -5.26
C ILE A 69 1.94 8.27 -3.94
N GLY A 70 3.20 8.21 -3.49
CA GLY A 70 3.66 8.80 -2.24
C GLY A 70 3.28 8.02 -0.98
N ALA A 71 2.74 6.81 -1.11
CA ALA A 71 2.38 5.91 -0.01
C ALA A 71 3.59 5.07 0.41
N HIS A 72 4.65 5.75 0.82
CA HIS A 72 5.97 5.16 1.01
C HIS A 72 6.04 4.09 2.09
N LEU A 73 6.83 3.05 1.84
CA LEU A 73 7.19 2.05 2.85
C LEU A 73 8.02 2.70 3.98
N PRO A 74 7.95 2.18 5.23
CA PRO A 74 7.09 1.08 5.68
C PRO A 74 5.65 1.50 6.03
N GLU A 75 5.33 2.79 5.99
CA GLU A 75 4.08 3.32 6.54
C GLU A 75 2.87 3.14 5.63
N CYS A 76 3.05 3.13 4.31
CA CYS A 76 2.02 2.83 3.30
C CYS A 76 0.70 3.58 3.54
N ARG A 77 0.78 4.85 3.95
CA ARG A 77 -0.37 5.60 4.47
C ARG A 77 -1.46 5.76 3.41
N GLY A 78 -2.71 5.63 3.83
CA GLY A 78 -3.87 5.87 2.97
C GLY A 78 -4.16 4.76 1.95
N VAL A 79 -3.51 3.59 2.06
CA VAL A 79 -3.67 2.47 1.13
C VAL A 79 -4.19 1.21 1.83
N LEU A 80 -5.20 0.60 1.20
CA LEU A 80 -5.73 -0.72 1.53
C LEU A 80 -5.36 -1.70 0.43
N ILE A 81 -5.08 -2.95 0.83
CA ILE A 81 -4.91 -4.07 -0.11
C ILE A 81 -6.19 -4.88 -0.10
N ALA A 82 -6.73 -5.14 -1.29
CA ALA A 82 -7.85 -6.05 -1.51
C ALA A 82 -7.34 -7.27 -2.27
N ALA A 83 -7.08 -8.36 -1.54
CA ALA A 83 -6.47 -9.57 -2.07
C ALA A 83 -7.53 -10.64 -2.38
N PHE A 84 -7.62 -11.03 -3.64
CA PHE A 84 -8.48 -12.11 -4.11
C PHE A 84 -7.76 -13.45 -4.01
N VAL A 85 -8.39 -14.43 -3.36
CA VAL A 85 -7.88 -15.80 -3.22
C VAL A 85 -9.05 -16.75 -3.50
N GLY A 86 -9.07 -17.32 -4.71
CA GLY A 86 -10.23 -18.07 -5.18
C GLY A 86 -11.50 -17.20 -5.18
N GLU A 87 -12.55 -17.64 -4.48
CA GLU A 87 -13.83 -16.92 -4.40
C GLU A 87 -13.93 -15.97 -3.19
N ARG A 88 -12.81 -15.70 -2.51
CA ARG A 88 -12.75 -14.84 -1.32
C ARG A 88 -11.94 -13.58 -1.61
N LEU A 89 -12.36 -12.49 -1.00
CA LEU A 89 -11.66 -11.21 -0.98
C LEU A 89 -11.25 -10.91 0.47
N HIS A 90 -9.98 -10.62 0.68
CA HIS A 90 -9.39 -10.31 2.00
C HIS A 90 -8.86 -8.87 2.00
N PHE A 91 -9.15 -8.12 3.06
CA PHE A 91 -8.74 -6.72 3.18
C PHE A 91 -7.63 -6.54 4.21
N PHE A 92 -6.63 -5.73 3.86
CA PHE A 92 -5.49 -5.42 4.71
C PHE A 92 -5.15 -3.94 4.68
N HIS A 93 -4.65 -3.41 5.79
CA HIS A 93 -3.86 -2.19 5.71
C HIS A 93 -2.55 -2.49 4.99
N ALA A 94 -2.16 -1.66 4.02
CA ALA A 94 -0.96 -1.90 3.22
C ALA A 94 0.31 -2.01 4.08
N LYS A 95 0.39 -1.27 5.18
CA LYS A 95 1.47 -1.37 6.18
C LYS A 95 1.61 -2.80 6.73
N ALA A 96 0.51 -3.38 7.23
CA ALA A 96 0.51 -4.71 7.83
C ALA A 96 0.84 -5.79 6.78
N PHE A 97 0.21 -5.69 5.60
CA PHE A 97 0.42 -6.63 4.51
C PHE A 97 1.89 -6.67 4.03
N VAL A 98 2.50 -5.49 3.81
CA VAL A 98 3.90 -5.39 3.40
C VAL A 98 4.84 -5.84 4.51
N ALA A 99 4.58 -5.47 5.77
CA ALA A 99 5.39 -5.90 6.90
C ALA A 99 5.43 -7.44 7.03
N ARG A 100 4.29 -8.10 6.82
CA ARG A 100 4.21 -9.56 6.80
C ARG A 100 4.96 -10.17 5.62
N ALA A 101 4.79 -9.63 4.42
CA ALA A 101 5.54 -10.09 3.25
C ALA A 101 7.06 -9.97 3.48
N CYS A 102 7.53 -8.87 4.06
CA CYS A 102 8.92 -8.68 4.47
C CYS A 102 9.40 -9.76 5.46
N ALA A 103 8.62 -10.02 6.51
CA ALA A 103 8.95 -11.04 7.50
C ALA A 103 9.07 -12.45 6.89
N MET A 104 8.13 -12.82 6.03
CA MET A 104 8.13 -14.12 5.34
C MET A 104 9.29 -14.28 4.34
N LEU A 105 9.71 -13.18 3.70
CA LEU A 105 10.80 -13.17 2.72
C LEU A 105 12.18 -12.98 3.37
N GLY A 106 12.25 -12.61 4.65
CA GLY A 106 13.49 -12.28 5.34
C GLY A 106 14.18 -11.04 4.77
N VAL A 107 13.41 -10.06 4.27
CA VAL A 107 13.92 -8.80 3.69
C VAL A 107 13.35 -7.59 4.43
N SER A 108 14.07 -6.48 4.42
CA SER A 108 13.57 -5.21 4.96
C SER A 108 12.74 -4.45 3.93
N ALA A 109 11.89 -3.54 4.42
CA ALA A 109 11.15 -2.60 3.57
C ALA A 109 12.09 -1.74 2.70
N ASP A 110 13.21 -1.28 3.27
CA ASP A 110 14.24 -0.52 2.54
C ASP A 110 14.84 -1.33 1.39
N GLU A 111 15.05 -2.63 1.60
CA GLU A 111 15.56 -3.52 0.55
C GLU A 111 14.55 -3.68 -0.59
N LEU A 112 13.26 -3.80 -0.28
CA LEU A 112 12.20 -3.82 -1.29
C LEU A 112 12.17 -2.52 -2.09
N VAL A 113 12.23 -1.35 -1.43
CA VAL A 113 12.26 -0.04 -2.11
C VAL A 113 13.51 0.09 -2.97
N ARG A 114 14.68 -0.37 -2.49
CA ARG A 114 15.94 -0.34 -3.25
C ARG A 114 15.85 -1.14 -4.55
N ARG A 115 15.22 -2.33 -4.49
CA ARG A 115 15.11 -3.27 -5.63
C ARG A 115 13.98 -2.92 -6.59
N HIS A 116 12.86 -2.40 -6.08
CA HIS A 116 11.60 -2.33 -6.82
C HIS A 116 10.89 -0.96 -6.78
N GLY A 117 11.37 0.00 -5.99
CA GLY A 117 10.83 1.36 -5.96
C GLY A 117 11.14 2.14 -7.25
N THR A 118 10.54 3.34 -7.41
CA THR A 118 10.74 4.19 -8.60
C THR A 118 12.17 4.66 -8.79
N GLY A 119 12.95 4.69 -7.69
CA GLY A 119 14.31 5.22 -7.67
C GLY A 119 14.40 6.74 -7.61
N GLU A 120 13.29 7.47 -7.71
CA GLU A 120 13.23 8.94 -7.70
C GLU A 120 13.81 9.54 -6.42
N ARG A 121 13.59 8.89 -5.27
CA ARG A 121 14.18 9.30 -3.99
C ARG A 121 15.71 9.20 -3.97
N ARG A 122 16.32 8.34 -4.79
CA ARG A 122 17.78 8.19 -4.89
C ARG A 122 18.40 9.28 -5.76
N THR A 123 17.66 9.74 -6.76
CA THR A 123 18.11 10.74 -7.74
C THR A 123 17.67 12.15 -7.38
N ALA A 124 16.77 12.31 -6.41
CA ALA A 124 16.40 13.60 -5.85
C ALA A 124 17.65 14.29 -5.30
N VAL A 125 18.13 15.30 -6.02
CA VAL A 125 19.14 16.23 -5.53
C VAL A 125 18.56 16.86 -4.27
N ARG A 126 19.26 16.69 -3.13
CA ARG A 126 18.98 17.47 -1.92
C ARG A 126 19.41 18.91 -2.20
N SER A 127 18.56 19.65 -2.91
CA SER A 127 18.69 21.09 -3.00
C SER A 127 18.27 21.65 -1.64
N ASP A 128 19.01 22.63 -1.13
CA ASP A 128 18.56 23.42 0.02
C ASP A 128 17.12 23.89 -0.21
N PRO A 129 16.28 23.97 0.83
CA PRO A 129 14.92 24.46 0.71
C PRO A 129 14.95 25.79 -0.05
N LEU A 130 14.13 25.90 -1.10
CA LEU A 130 13.95 27.18 -1.78
C LEU A 130 13.53 28.20 -0.74
N LEU A 131 14.36 29.20 -0.49
CA LEU A 131 14.02 30.35 0.35
C LEU A 131 12.81 31.01 -0.31
N LEU A 132 11.63 30.79 0.25
CA LEU A 132 10.43 31.48 -0.18
C LEU A 132 10.64 32.97 0.04
N PRO A 133 10.45 33.83 -0.97
CA PRO A 133 10.55 35.27 -0.77
C PRO A 133 9.58 35.66 0.34
N GLY A 134 10.09 36.40 1.33
CA GLY A 134 9.28 36.91 2.43
C GLY A 134 8.05 37.67 1.93
N PRO A 135 6.98 37.76 2.73
CA PRO A 135 5.77 38.48 2.35
C PRO A 135 6.17 39.88 1.89
N LYS A 136 5.73 40.27 0.68
CA LYS A 136 5.90 41.64 0.20
C LYS A 136 5.13 42.54 1.16
N GLY A 137 5.86 43.24 2.03
CA GLY A 137 5.30 44.33 2.82
C GLY A 137 4.71 45.36 1.87
N GLY A 138 3.39 45.50 1.89
CA GLY A 138 2.72 46.68 1.37
C GLY A 138 2.79 47.74 2.46
N ASP A 139 3.47 48.84 2.15
CA ASP A 139 3.53 50.04 2.97
C ASP A 139 2.12 50.57 3.30
N ALA A 140 2.08 51.23 4.46
CA ALA A 140 0.93 51.87 5.09
C ALA A 140 0.25 52.96 4.24
#